data_AF-A0A0B7F4C3-F1
#
_entry.id   AF-A0A0B7F4C3-F1
#
_cell.length_a   1.000
_cell.length_b   1.000
_cell.length_c   1.000
_cell.angle_alpha   90.00
_cell.angle_beta   90.00
_cell.angle_gamma   90.00
#
_symmetry.space_group_name_H-M   'P 1'
#
loop_
_entity.id
_entity.type
_entity.pdbx_description
1 polymer ?
#
loop_
_entity_poly.entity_id
_entity_poly.type
_entity_poly.pdbx_seq_one_letter_code
_entity_poly.pdbx_strand_id
1 'polypeptide(L)'
;MRVCDSAYTDHHDQLLFYSCSDTMKVVTKEQQEEAARVTMWGGFRGALLGLTVAAPSLYIAGVFYPAIRRIPVVQKTWLMLIATLGAGATNAELTYNDYLAMQRYKRLMAELEQQQL
;
A
#
# COMPACT_ATOMS: atom_id res chain seq x y z
N MET A 1 -25.43 -9.55 -21.39
CA MET A 1 -24.17 -9.41 -22.14
C MET A 1 -24.12 -8.03 -22.76
N ARG A 2 -23.19 -7.17 -22.34
CA ARG A 2 -22.78 -6.03 -23.16
C ARG A 2 -21.27 -5.88 -22.98
N VAL A 3 -20.59 -6.22 -24.07
CA VAL A 3 -19.15 -6.18 -24.27
C VAL A 3 -18.72 -4.72 -24.25
N CYS A 4 -17.70 -4.38 -23.45
CA CYS A 4 -17.03 -3.08 -23.49
C CYS A 4 -15.56 -3.32 -23.84
N ASP A 5 -15.30 -3.69 -25.09
CA ASP A 5 -13.98 -3.59 -25.70
C ASP A 5 -13.98 -2.31 -26.53
N SER A 6 -13.37 -1.24 -26.01
CA SER A 6 -12.82 -0.16 -26.84
C SER A 6 -11.93 0.74 -25.98
N ALA A 7 -10.63 0.48 -26.00
CA ALA A 7 -9.63 1.45 -25.54
C ALA A 7 -9.47 2.51 -26.65
N TYR A 8 -9.77 3.78 -26.34
CA TYR A 8 -9.44 4.91 -27.21
C TYR A 8 -8.16 5.57 -26.71
N THR A 9 -7.08 5.46 -27.48
CA THR A 9 -5.81 6.14 -27.22
C THR A 9 -5.81 7.49 -27.94
N ASP A 10 -5.87 8.58 -27.17
CA ASP A 10 -5.63 9.94 -27.67
C ASP A 10 -4.14 10.29 -27.59
N HIS A 11 -3.68 11.15 -28.49
CA HIS A 11 -2.26 11.43 -28.79
C HIS A 11 -1.46 12.16 -27.69
N HIS A 12 -1.96 12.17 -26.46
CA HIS A 12 -1.33 12.68 -25.25
C HIS A 12 -1.54 11.69 -24.08
N ASP A 13 -0.89 10.52 -24.11
CA ASP A 13 -0.67 9.58 -22.98
C ASP A 13 -1.68 9.62 -21.80
N GLN A 14 -2.99 9.57 -22.08
CA GLN A 14 -4.05 9.48 -21.07
C GLN A 14 -4.99 8.33 -21.42
N LEU A 15 -4.85 7.22 -20.70
CA LEU A 15 -5.78 6.09 -20.75
C LEU A 15 -7.04 6.44 -19.93
N LEU A 16 -8.12 6.80 -20.63
CA LEU A 16 -9.44 7.06 -20.04
C LEU A 16 -10.29 5.79 -20.07
N PHE A 17 -10.43 5.13 -18.91
CA PHE A 17 -11.44 4.08 -18.71
C PHE A 17 -12.78 4.73 -18.38
N TYR A 18 -13.66 4.84 -19.37
CA TYR A 18 -15.05 5.27 -19.17
C TYR A 18 -15.90 4.10 -18.66
N SER A 19 -16.13 4.05 -17.34
CA SER A 19 -17.15 3.19 -16.74
C SER A 19 -18.50 3.95 -16.73
N CYS A 20 -19.49 3.40 -17.42
CA CYS A 20 -20.83 3.98 -17.56
C CYS A 20 -21.68 3.71 -16.29
N SER A 21 -21.60 4.62 -15.31
CA SER A 21 -22.62 4.80 -14.25
C SER A 21 -22.44 6.20 -13.65
N ASP A 22 -23.52 6.99 -13.61
CA ASP A 22 -23.56 8.38 -13.15
C ASP A 22 -22.99 8.58 -11.73
N THR A 23 -21.77 9.10 -11.69
CA THR A 23 -21.07 9.94 -10.68
C THR A 23 -19.59 9.59 -10.75
N MET A 24 -18.91 10.09 -11.78
CA MET A 24 -17.46 10.15 -11.77
C MET A 24 -17.04 11.02 -10.57
N LYS A 25 -16.70 10.40 -9.44
CA LYS A 25 -15.85 11.02 -8.43
C LYS A 25 -14.48 11.21 -9.08
N VAL A 26 -14.27 12.37 -9.68
CA VAL A 26 -12.94 12.84 -10.07
C VAL A 26 -12.15 12.96 -8.78
N VAL A 27 -11.45 11.88 -8.41
CA VAL A 27 -10.39 11.97 -7.41
C VAL A 27 -9.34 12.87 -8.06
N THR A 28 -9.16 14.07 -7.52
CA THR A 28 -8.11 14.98 -8.00
C THR A 28 -6.78 14.23 -7.92
N LYS A 29 -5.99 14.28 -8.99
CA LYS A 29 -4.68 13.60 -9.09
C LYS A 29 -3.81 13.84 -7.85
N GLU A 30 -3.88 15.06 -7.31
CA GLU A 30 -3.29 15.50 -6.05
C GLU A 30 -3.65 14.59 -4.86
N GLN A 31 -4.93 14.22 -4.67
CA GLN A 31 -5.37 13.34 -3.58
C GLN A 31 -4.88 11.89 -3.78
N GLN A 32 -4.73 11.44 -5.02
CA GLN A 32 -4.13 10.14 -5.32
C GLN A 32 -2.64 10.13 -5.03
N GLU A 33 -1.92 11.18 -5.37
CA GLU A 33 -0.49 11.32 -5.10
C GLU A 33 -0.22 11.43 -3.59
N GLU A 34 -1.04 12.17 -2.84
CA GLU A 34 -0.93 12.24 -1.39
C GLU A 34 -1.19 10.89 -0.73
N ALA A 35 -2.26 10.19 -1.13
CA ALA A 35 -2.57 8.86 -0.61
C ALA A 35 -1.45 7.87 -0.96
N ALA A 36 -0.96 7.89 -2.20
CA ALA A 36 0.15 7.05 -2.63
C ALA A 36 1.43 7.34 -1.84
N ARG A 37 1.74 8.61 -1.55
CA ARG A 37 2.92 9.00 -0.78
C ARG A 37 2.84 8.52 0.67
N VAL A 38 1.68 8.65 1.30
CA VAL A 38 1.45 8.19 2.68
C VAL A 38 1.53 6.66 2.76
N THR A 39 0.91 5.95 1.81
CA THR A 39 0.99 4.50 1.70
C THR A 39 2.40 4.00 1.38
N MET A 40 3.13 4.65 0.47
CA MET A 40 4.53 4.34 0.17
C MET A 40 5.41 4.51 1.40
N TRP A 41 5.21 5.57 2.17
CA TRP A 41 5.98 5.81 3.39
C TRP A 41 5.65 4.80 4.49
N GLY A 42 4.37 4.45 4.65
CA GLY A 42 3.93 3.36 5.52
C GLY A 42 4.55 2.03 5.12
N GLY A 43 4.55 1.72 3.82
CA GLY A 43 5.15 0.52 3.26
C GLY A 43 6.65 0.45 3.44
N PHE A 44 7.35 1.56 3.24
CA PHE A 44 8.79 1.65 3.45
C PHE A 44 9.17 1.45 4.92
N ARG A 45 8.44 2.09 5.85
CA ARG A 45 8.63 1.86 7.30
C ARG A 45 8.36 0.41 7.67
N GLY A 46 7.29 -0.18 7.15
CA GLY A 46 6.97 -1.58 7.37
C GLY A 46 8.02 -2.54 6.82
N ALA A 47 8.59 -2.22 5.66
CA ALA A 47 9.67 -3.00 5.06
C ALA A 47 10.93 -2.96 5.93
N LEU A 48 11.33 -1.76 6.40
CA LEU A 48 12.46 -1.62 7.32
C LEU A 48 12.23 -2.42 8.61
N LEU A 49 11.06 -2.32 9.22
CA LEU A 49 10.71 -3.10 10.41
C LEU A 49 10.77 -4.61 10.12
N GLY A 50 10.19 -5.05 9.01
CA GLY A 50 10.25 -6.44 8.57
C GLY A 50 11.69 -6.94 8.41
N LEU A 51 12.59 -6.12 7.89
CA LEU A 51 14.00 -6.47 7.71
C LEU A 51 14.74 -6.54 9.06
N THR A 52 14.47 -5.61 9.97
CA THR A 52 15.06 -5.60 11.32
C THR A 52 14.61 -6.79 12.17
N VAL A 53 13.43 -7.36 11.90
CA VAL A 53 12.96 -8.58 12.59
C VAL A 53 13.43 -9.83 11.86
N ALA A 54 13.30 -9.88 10.54
CA ALA A 54 13.62 -11.07 9.74
C ALA A 54 15.10 -11.45 9.80
N ALA A 55 16.01 -10.48 9.72
CA ALA A 55 17.45 -10.74 9.75
C ALA A 55 17.92 -11.43 11.05
N PRO A 56 17.63 -10.91 12.27
CA PRO A 56 18.01 -11.58 13.50
C PRO A 56 17.23 -12.88 13.71
N SER A 57 15.95 -12.97 13.32
CA SER A 57 15.21 -14.24 13.39
C SER A 57 15.87 -15.33 12.56
N LEU A 58 16.32 -15.02 11.34
CA LEU A 58 17.01 -15.97 10.47
C LEU A 58 18.39 -16.34 11.01
N TYR A 59 19.10 -15.39 11.62
CA TYR A 59 20.39 -15.63 12.26
C TYR A 59 20.26 -16.59 13.44
N ILE A 60 19.34 -16.29 14.37
CA ILE A 60 19.05 -17.13 15.54
C ILE A 60 18.62 -18.53 15.08
N ALA A 61 17.73 -18.62 14.10
CA ALA A 61 17.29 -19.90 13.55
C ALA A 61 18.46 -20.72 12.96
N GLY A 62 19.44 -20.06 12.34
CA GLY A 62 20.66 -20.70 11.84
C GLY A 62 21.61 -21.21 12.92
N VAL A 63 21.57 -20.64 14.14
CA VAL A 63 22.36 -21.09 15.30
C VAL A 63 21.73 -22.34 15.92
N PHE A 64 20.42 -22.34 16.13
CA PHE A 64 19.73 -23.43 16.82
C PHE A 64 19.40 -24.62 15.91
N TYR A 65 19.17 -24.40 14.61
CA TYR A 65 18.74 -25.43 13.69
C TYR A 65 19.77 -25.69 12.58
N PRO A 66 20.48 -26.83 12.60
CA PRO A 66 21.49 -27.14 11.59
C PRO A 66 20.92 -27.28 10.17
N ALA A 67 19.63 -27.62 10.05
CA ALA A 67 18.91 -27.63 8.77
C ALA A 67 18.85 -26.23 8.14
N ILE A 68 18.56 -25.19 8.93
CA ILE A 68 18.44 -23.80 8.48
C ILE A 68 19.81 -23.22 8.13
N ARG A 69 20.86 -23.63 8.86
CA ARG A 69 22.24 -23.23 8.56
C ARG A 69 22.67 -23.65 7.15
N ARG A 70 22.26 -24.86 6.71
CA ARG A 70 22.60 -25.43 5.39
C ARG A 70 21.82 -24.82 4.21
N ILE A 71 20.80 -24.00 4.48
CA ILE A 71 20.04 -23.33 3.42
C ILE A 71 20.97 -22.38 2.63
N PRO A 72 20.95 -22.43 1.29
CA PRO A 72 21.77 -21.55 0.45
C PRO A 72 21.36 -20.08 0.64
N VAL A 73 22.34 -19.17 0.47
CA VAL A 73 22.15 -17.72 0.68
C VAL A 73 21.01 -17.15 -0.17
N VAL A 74 20.82 -17.67 -1.39
CA VAL A 74 19.71 -17.28 -2.27
C VAL A 74 18.34 -17.57 -1.64
N GLN A 75 18.16 -18.74 -1.01
CA GLN A 75 16.88 -19.04 -0.36
C GLN A 75 16.67 -18.23 0.91
N LYS A 76 17.73 -17.94 1.66
CA LYS A 76 17.68 -17.05 2.83
C LYS A 76 17.27 -15.62 2.45
N THR A 77 17.76 -15.12 1.33
CA THR A 77 17.41 -13.79 0.80
C THR A 77 15.96 -13.74 0.33
N TRP A 78 15.43 -14.79 -0.31
CA TRP A 78 14.00 -14.89 -0.61
C TRP A 78 13.12 -14.83 0.65
N LEU A 79 13.51 -15.54 1.72
CA LEU A 79 12.77 -15.50 2.98
C LEU A 79 12.78 -14.10 3.60
N MET A 80 13.92 -13.40 3.57
CA MET A 80 13.98 -12.01 4.02
C MET A 80 13.12 -11.09 3.16
N LEU A 81 13.16 -11.24 1.83
CA LEU A 81 12.40 -10.42 0.90
C LEU A 81 10.89 -10.60 1.11
N ILE A 82 10.41 -11.84 1.28
CA ILE A 82 9.00 -12.11 1.58
C ILE A 82 8.60 -11.49 2.91
N ALA A 83 9.41 -11.62 3.96
CA ALA A 83 9.13 -11.03 5.27
C ALA A 83 9.09 -9.50 5.22
N THR A 84 10.05 -8.88 4.53
CA THR A 84 10.11 -7.43 4.32
C THR A 84 8.93 -6.91 3.50
N LEU A 85 8.57 -7.58 2.40
CA LEU A 85 7.43 -7.18 1.58
C LEU A 85 6.09 -7.39 2.31
N GLY A 86 5.95 -8.49 3.06
CA GLY A 86 4.76 -8.73 3.87
C GLY A 86 4.57 -7.65 4.93
N ALA A 87 5.61 -7.37 5.73
CA ALA A 87 5.56 -6.31 6.74
C ALA A 87 5.36 -4.92 6.13
N GLY A 88 5.95 -4.66 4.96
CA GLY A 88 5.73 -3.45 4.18
C GLY A 88 4.28 -3.31 3.75
N ALA A 89 3.73 -4.30 3.05
CA ALA A 89 2.35 -4.29 2.58
C ALA A 89 1.35 -4.10 3.75
N THR A 90 1.51 -4.83 4.85
CA THR A 90 0.64 -4.68 6.02
C THR A 90 0.67 -3.26 6.60
N ASN A 91 1.85 -2.66 6.75
CA ASN A 91 1.94 -1.28 7.26
C ASN A 91 1.44 -0.25 6.23
N ALA A 92 1.62 -0.51 4.94
CA ALA A 92 1.10 0.34 3.88
C ALA A 92 -0.45 0.39 3.94
N GLU A 93 -1.09 -0.77 4.08
CA GLU A 93 -2.54 -0.87 4.24
C GLU A 93 -3.03 -0.22 5.53
N LEU A 94 -2.31 -0.42 6.64
CA LEU A 94 -2.68 0.16 7.93
C LEU A 94 -2.61 1.69 7.89
N THR A 95 -1.54 2.24 7.32
CA THR A 95 -1.37 3.69 7.15
C THR A 95 -2.41 4.27 6.19
N TYR A 96 -2.77 3.54 5.14
CA TYR A 96 -3.82 3.95 4.22
C TYR A 96 -5.20 4.00 4.90
N ASN A 97 -5.54 3.00 5.70
CA ASN A 97 -6.79 2.97 6.46
C ASN A 97 -6.87 4.12 7.49
N ASP A 98 -5.76 4.39 8.19
CA ASP A 98 -5.68 5.53 9.13
C ASP A 98 -5.87 6.86 8.40
N TYR A 99 -5.26 7.03 7.22
CA TYR A 99 -5.45 8.23 6.40
C TYR A 99 -6.92 8.43 5.99
N LEU A 100 -7.60 7.35 5.57
CA LEU A 100 -9.03 7.40 5.24
C LEU A 100 -9.90 7.72 6.45
N ALA A 101 -9.60 7.14 7.63
CA ALA A 101 -10.31 7.42 8.87
C ALA A 101 -10.16 8.90 9.26
N MET A 102 -8.94 9.44 9.16
CA MET A 102 -8.65 10.85 9.44
C MET A 102 -9.43 11.79 8.50
N GLN A 103 -9.50 11.47 7.20
CA GLN A 103 -10.29 12.24 6.24
C GLN A 103 -11.80 12.20 6.53
N ARG A 104 -12.33 11.07 6.99
CA ARG A 104 -13.74 10.96 7.40
C ARG A 104 -14.02 11.82 8.64
N TYR A 105 -13.14 11.76 9.64
CA TYR A 105 -13.26 12.55 10.85
C TYR A 105 -13.22 14.06 10.57
N LYS A 106 -12.28 14.51 9.72
CA LYS A 106 -12.20 15.92 9.32
C LYS A 106 -13.48 16.42 8.63
N ARG A 107 -14.10 15.58 7.79
CA ARG A 107 -15.39 15.93 7.15
C ARG A 107 -16.52 16.09 8.16
N LEU A 108 -16.64 15.16 9.11
CA LEU A 108 -17.65 15.24 10.17
C LEU A 108 -17.50 16.49 11.04
N MET A 109 -16.27 16.84 11.40
CA MET A 109 -16.03 18.06 12.19
C MET A 109 -16.37 19.33 11.43
N ALA A 110 -16.08 19.40 10.13
CA ALA A 110 -16.47 20.54 9.30
C ALA A 110 -18.00 20.69 9.20
N GLU A 111 -18.74 19.59 9.11
CA GLU A 111 -20.21 19.62 9.13
C GLU A 111 -20.76 20.14 10.47
N LEU A 112 -20.15 19.72 11.58
CA LEU A 112 -20.54 20.18 12.92
C LEU A 112 -20.26 21.67 13.13
N GLU A 113 -19.12 22.18 12.66
CA GLU A 113 -18.81 23.62 12.70
C GLU A 113 -19.81 24.44 11.89
N GLN A 114 -20.23 23.95 10.72
CA GLN A 114 -21.25 24.61 9.90
C GLN A 114 -22.64 24.60 10.54
N GLN A 115 -22.97 23.59 11.36
CA GLN A 115 -24.24 23.54 12.10
C GLN A 115 -24.25 24.45 13.34
N GLN A 116 -23.08 24.90 13.81
CA GLN A 116 -22.95 25.81 14.95
C GLN A 116 -22.96 27.30 14.56
N LEU A 117 -22.91 27.61 13.27
CA LEU A 117 -23.07 28.95 12.68
C LEU A 117 -24.50 29.18 12.20
#